data_AF-A0A9D6VNV1-F1
#
_entry.id   AF-A0A9D6VNV1-F1
#
_cell.length_a   1.000
_cell.length_b   1.000
_cell.length_c   1.000
_cell.angle_alpha   90.00
_cell.angle_beta   90.00
_cell.angle_gamma   90.00
#
_symmetry.space_group_name_H-M   'P 1'
#
loop_
_entity.id
_entity.type
_entity.pdbx_description
1 polymer ?
#
loop_
_entity_poly.entity_id
_entity_poly.type
_entity_poly.pdbx_seq_one_letter_code
_entity_poly.pdbx_strand_id
1 'polypeptide(L)'
;MKQKKITNLVSFLILLFITSTSFSFEKFQWSCSDNNCNLYAILNNGKKILASEGWTENYKSRTAFKHYNNDLGVAILGCGNNCSYSIFVNFKTGEKSNPLYDVLAINPAKGIVVLPDRKDKTDNTLNIIRLFNSHGKIIKIERQFYQGADISAEVKFLTDNKIQLNYDIDEEGNSKKEIFTIKYKNLEPVDVSLD
;
A
#
# COMPACT_ATOMS: atom_id res chain seq x y z
N MET A 1 29.30 9.02 76.37
CA MET A 1 29.30 9.76 75.08
C MET A 1 29.18 8.76 73.93
N LYS A 2 28.47 9.16 72.88
CA LYS A 2 27.76 8.32 71.89
C LYS A 2 28.65 7.41 71.04
N GLN A 3 28.34 6.11 71.03
CA GLN A 3 28.80 5.13 70.02
C GLN A 3 28.03 5.36 68.71
N LYS A 4 28.74 5.71 67.62
CA LYS A 4 28.19 5.76 66.26
C LYS A 4 28.08 4.34 65.70
N LYS A 5 26.85 3.87 65.48
CA LYS A 5 26.57 2.72 64.60
C LYS A 5 26.66 3.20 63.15
N ILE A 6 27.61 2.66 62.40
CA ILE A 6 27.70 2.80 60.94
C ILE A 6 26.84 1.67 60.37
N THR A 7 25.63 1.99 59.95
CA THR A 7 24.74 1.05 59.24
C THR A 7 25.20 0.94 57.79
N ASN A 8 25.57 -0.28 57.42
CA ASN A 8 25.70 -0.75 56.04
C ASN A 8 24.41 -0.46 55.27
N LEU A 9 24.52 0.31 54.18
CA LEU A 9 23.51 0.34 53.13
C LEU A 9 24.23 0.23 51.79
N VAL A 10 24.56 -1.01 51.43
CA VAL A 10 24.99 -1.33 50.06
C VAL A 10 23.73 -1.30 49.20
N SER A 11 23.47 -0.14 48.58
CA SER A 11 22.44 0.01 47.54
C SER A 11 22.82 -0.84 46.34
N PHE A 12 22.23 -2.03 46.26
CA PHE A 12 22.24 -2.87 45.07
C PHE A 12 21.25 -2.27 44.07
N LEU A 13 21.71 -1.26 43.31
CA LEU A 13 20.96 -0.67 42.21
C LEU A 13 21.07 -1.62 41.01
N ILE A 14 20.16 -2.59 40.91
CA ILE A 14 20.00 -3.41 39.70
C ILE A 14 19.39 -2.50 38.63
N LEU A 15 20.25 -1.86 37.82
CA LEU A 15 19.84 -1.28 36.55
C LEU A 15 19.47 -2.44 35.63
N LEU A 16 18.17 -2.75 35.58
CA LEU A 16 17.58 -3.55 34.53
C LEU A 16 17.65 -2.72 33.25
N PHE A 17 18.75 -2.86 32.50
CA PHE A 17 18.81 -2.40 31.11
C PHE A 17 17.86 -3.30 30.31
N ILE A 18 16.58 -2.94 30.27
CA ILE A 18 15.67 -3.41 29.23
C ILE A 18 16.16 -2.73 27.95
N THR A 19 17.13 -3.34 27.30
CA THR A 19 17.43 -3.03 25.91
C THR A 19 16.16 -3.35 25.14
N SER A 20 15.38 -2.32 24.79
CA SER A 20 14.29 -2.45 23.85
C SER A 20 14.92 -2.83 22.51
N THR A 21 15.12 -4.13 22.29
CA THR A 21 15.34 -4.64 20.95
C THR A 21 14.07 -4.30 20.20
N SER A 22 14.15 -3.28 19.36
CA SER A 22 13.14 -2.94 18.39
C SER A 22 13.05 -4.14 17.44
N PHE A 23 12.30 -5.16 17.82
CA PHE A 23 11.94 -6.24 16.93
C PHE A 23 11.12 -5.58 15.82
N SER A 24 11.78 -5.34 14.69
CA SER A 24 11.12 -5.09 13.42
C SER A 24 10.34 -6.37 13.10
N PHE A 25 9.12 -6.47 13.63
CA PHE A 25 8.21 -7.53 13.26
C PHE A 25 7.87 -7.33 11.79
N GLU A 26 8.46 -8.17 10.93
CA GLU A 26 8.05 -8.26 9.54
C GLU A 26 6.53 -8.48 9.50
N LYS A 27 5.80 -7.52 8.94
CA LYS A 27 4.33 -7.58 8.87
C LYS A 27 3.83 -8.55 7.80
N PHE A 28 4.72 -9.04 6.94
CA PHE A 28 4.44 -10.09 5.97
C PHE A 28 5.37 -11.27 6.20
N GLN A 29 4.81 -12.48 6.17
CA GLN A 29 5.57 -13.70 6.42
C GLN A 29 5.12 -14.79 5.44
N TRP A 30 6.10 -15.40 4.77
CA TRP A 30 5.88 -16.62 3.99
C TRP A 30 5.88 -17.86 4.88
N SER A 31 4.99 -18.80 4.60
CA SER A 31 5.01 -20.17 5.12
C SER A 31 4.94 -21.13 3.94
N CYS A 32 5.92 -22.01 3.80
CA CYS A 32 6.03 -22.93 2.66
C CYS A 32 6.09 -24.39 3.13
N SER A 33 5.38 -25.28 2.43
CA SER A 33 5.45 -26.74 2.56
C SER A 33 5.35 -27.35 1.17
N ASP A 34 6.24 -28.27 0.81
CA ASP A 34 6.17 -29.07 -0.42
C ASP A 34 5.90 -28.24 -1.69
N ASN A 35 6.72 -27.20 -1.93
CA ASN A 35 6.59 -26.24 -3.03
C ASN A 35 5.31 -25.40 -3.04
N ASN A 36 4.50 -25.44 -1.98
CA ASN A 36 3.35 -24.58 -1.81
C ASN A 36 3.60 -23.56 -0.70
N CYS A 37 3.56 -22.29 -1.07
CA CYS A 37 3.86 -21.14 -0.24
C CYS A 37 2.59 -20.29 -0.08
N ASN A 38 2.30 -19.96 1.16
CA ASN A 38 1.25 -19.04 1.55
C ASN A 38 1.87 -17.78 2.14
N LEU A 39 1.36 -16.63 1.74
CA LEU A 39 1.75 -15.34 2.27
C LEU A 39 0.75 -14.92 3.35
N TYR A 40 1.25 -14.67 4.55
CA TYR A 40 0.47 -14.17 5.67
C TYR A 40 0.84 -12.73 5.98
N ALA A 41 -0.14 -11.95 6.41
CA ALA A 41 0.09 -10.68 7.08
C ALA A 41 -0.06 -10.85 8.60
N ILE A 42 0.89 -10.32 9.36
CA ILE A 42 0.91 -10.31 10.82
C ILE A 42 0.36 -8.97 11.29
N LEU A 43 -0.86 -9.01 11.85
CA LEU A 43 -1.56 -7.83 12.35
C LEU A 43 -0.84 -7.22 13.56
N ASN A 44 -1.23 -5.99 13.93
CA ASN A 44 -0.66 -5.29 15.09
C ASN A 44 -0.88 -6.03 16.43
N ASN A 45 -1.87 -6.91 16.49
CA ASN A 45 -2.13 -7.77 17.65
C ASN A 45 -1.48 -9.17 17.54
N GLY A 46 -0.61 -9.40 16.55
CA GLY A 46 0.06 -10.69 16.33
C GLY A 46 -0.77 -11.75 15.58
N LYS A 47 -2.06 -11.51 15.34
CA LYS A 47 -2.89 -12.42 14.54
C LYS A 47 -2.37 -12.51 13.11
N LYS A 48 -2.32 -13.72 12.56
CA LYS A 48 -2.03 -13.95 11.14
C LYS A 48 -3.32 -13.95 10.32
N ILE A 49 -3.29 -13.26 9.19
CA ILE A 49 -4.31 -13.39 8.15
C ILE A 49 -3.67 -13.90 6.87
N LEU A 50 -4.39 -14.72 6.10
CA LEU A 50 -3.92 -15.19 4.81
C LEU A 50 -4.08 -14.05 3.78
N ALA A 51 -2.96 -13.52 3.29
CA ALA A 51 -2.94 -12.49 2.27
C ALA A 51 -3.11 -13.13 0.87
N SER A 52 -2.33 -14.17 0.59
CA SER A 52 -2.37 -14.95 -0.65
C SER A 52 -1.98 -16.40 -0.43
N GLU A 53 -2.53 -17.31 -1.24
CA GLU A 53 -2.29 -18.74 -1.19
C GLU A 53 -1.80 -19.32 -2.51
N GLY A 54 -1.25 -20.53 -2.48
CA GLY A 54 -1.05 -21.35 -3.68
C GLY A 54 0.16 -20.95 -4.54
N TRP A 55 1.18 -20.34 -3.96
CA TRP A 55 2.37 -19.90 -4.69
C TRP A 55 3.48 -20.92 -4.66
N THR A 56 4.29 -20.98 -5.71
CA THR A 56 5.55 -21.74 -5.66
C THR A 56 6.67 -20.92 -5.03
N GLU A 57 7.70 -21.59 -4.52
CA GLU A 57 8.84 -20.92 -3.85
C GLU A 57 9.57 -19.91 -4.76
N ASN A 58 9.54 -20.14 -6.08
CA ASN A 58 10.11 -19.21 -7.07
C ASN A 58 9.43 -17.84 -7.11
N TYR A 59 8.19 -17.72 -6.63
CA TYR A 59 7.49 -16.43 -6.57
C TYR A 59 7.80 -15.63 -5.30
N LYS A 60 8.26 -16.30 -4.24
CA LYS A 60 8.69 -15.65 -3.00
C LYS A 60 9.84 -14.67 -3.26
N SER A 61 10.84 -15.07 -4.05
CA SER A 61 12.00 -14.22 -4.40
C SER A 61 11.63 -13.02 -5.26
N ARG A 62 10.47 -13.06 -5.92
CA ARG A 62 9.95 -11.99 -6.78
C ARG A 62 8.92 -11.11 -6.07
N THR A 63 8.66 -11.38 -4.79
CA THR A 63 7.70 -10.61 -4.01
C THR A 63 8.39 -9.41 -3.38
N ALA A 64 7.82 -8.22 -3.56
CA ALA A 64 8.24 -7.02 -2.87
C ALA A 64 7.22 -6.61 -1.82
N PHE A 65 7.69 -6.10 -0.69
CA PHE A 65 6.83 -5.57 0.36
C PHE A 65 7.07 -4.07 0.52
N LYS A 66 6.01 -3.30 0.66
CA LYS A 66 6.09 -1.87 0.98
C LYS A 66 5.11 -1.54 2.08
N HIS A 67 5.58 -0.77 3.05
CA HIS A 67 4.78 -0.28 4.17
C HIS A 67 4.58 1.21 3.96
N TYR A 68 3.33 1.65 3.88
CA TYR A 68 3.01 3.07 3.71
C TYR A 68 2.87 3.78 5.05
N ASN A 69 2.40 3.07 6.07
CA ASN A 69 2.34 3.50 7.46
C ASN A 69 2.23 2.26 8.37
N ASN A 70 2.01 2.46 9.67
CA ASN A 70 1.89 1.37 10.65
C ASN A 70 0.68 0.44 10.40
N ASP A 71 -0.35 0.94 9.72
CA ASP A 71 -1.61 0.25 9.53
C ASP A 71 -1.80 -0.28 8.10
N LEU A 72 -1.02 0.18 7.10
CA LEU A 72 -1.20 -0.18 5.70
C LEU A 72 0.10 -0.67 5.05
N GLY A 73 0.07 -1.91 4.57
CA GLY A 73 1.13 -2.50 3.76
C GLY A 73 0.61 -3.05 2.45
N VAL A 74 1.52 -3.28 1.52
CA VAL A 74 1.28 -3.95 0.25
C VAL A 74 2.30 -5.05 0.03
N ALA A 75 1.80 -6.18 -0.46
CA ALA A 75 2.61 -7.22 -1.08
C ALA A 75 2.43 -7.14 -2.61
N ILE A 76 3.54 -7.00 -3.32
CA ILE A 76 3.59 -6.95 -4.79
C ILE A 76 4.08 -8.32 -5.24
N LEU A 77 3.20 -9.12 -5.83
CA LEU A 77 3.47 -10.49 -6.22
C LEU A 77 3.62 -10.58 -7.74
N GLY A 78 4.73 -11.18 -8.20
CA GLY A 78 4.92 -11.46 -9.62
C GLY A 78 4.01 -12.62 -10.07
N CYS A 79 3.35 -12.50 -11.22
CA CYS A 79 2.43 -13.52 -11.77
C CYS A 79 2.92 -14.16 -13.09
N GLY A 80 4.18 -13.93 -13.47
CA GLY A 80 4.75 -14.45 -14.72
C GLY A 80 5.62 -13.42 -15.42
N ASN A 81 5.74 -13.52 -16.75
CA ASN A 81 6.46 -12.52 -17.56
C ASN A 81 5.68 -11.20 -17.57
N ASN A 82 6.34 -10.10 -17.19
CA ASN A 82 5.81 -8.74 -17.18
C ASN A 82 4.47 -8.57 -16.45
N CYS A 83 4.18 -9.45 -15.48
CA CYS A 83 2.94 -9.45 -14.71
C CYS A 83 3.29 -9.32 -13.23
N SER A 84 2.69 -8.33 -12.57
CA SER A 84 2.63 -8.24 -11.12
C SER A 84 1.28 -7.72 -10.67
N TYR A 85 0.88 -8.09 -9.46
CA TYR A 85 -0.29 -7.50 -8.81
C TYR A 85 0.00 -7.18 -7.35
N SER A 86 -0.77 -6.24 -6.81
CA SER A 86 -0.67 -5.76 -5.45
C SER A 86 -1.83 -6.28 -4.61
N ILE A 87 -1.53 -6.78 -3.42
CA ILE A 87 -2.51 -7.05 -2.35
C ILE A 87 -2.22 -6.08 -1.22
N PHE A 88 -3.18 -5.22 -0.91
CA PHE A 88 -3.10 -4.31 0.22
C PHE A 88 -3.70 -4.96 1.45
N VAL A 89 -3.07 -4.72 2.60
CA VAL A 89 -3.53 -5.22 3.89
C VAL A 89 -3.58 -4.08 4.90
N ASN A 90 -4.71 -3.97 5.58
CA ASN A 90 -4.84 -3.15 6.78
C ASN A 90 -4.41 -3.98 8.00
N PHE A 91 -3.22 -3.71 8.56
CA PHE A 91 -2.66 -4.44 9.71
C PHE A 91 -3.42 -4.19 11.03
N LYS A 92 -4.26 -3.16 11.08
CA LYS A 92 -5.11 -2.87 12.25
C LYS A 92 -6.43 -3.64 12.20
N THR A 93 -7.10 -3.67 11.06
CA THR A 93 -8.42 -4.32 10.91
C THR A 93 -8.34 -5.77 10.42
N GLY A 94 -7.26 -6.12 9.72
CA GLY A 94 -7.10 -7.41 9.05
C GLY A 94 -7.82 -7.50 7.70
N GLU A 95 -8.35 -6.40 7.19
CA GLU A 95 -8.94 -6.34 5.85
C GLU A 95 -7.85 -6.43 4.78
N LYS A 96 -8.16 -7.10 3.66
CA LYS A 96 -7.29 -7.16 2.50
C LYS A 96 -8.04 -6.79 1.23
N SER A 97 -7.35 -6.17 0.28
CA SER A 97 -7.91 -5.89 -1.03
C SER A 97 -8.01 -7.17 -1.88
N ASN A 98 -8.82 -7.11 -2.94
CA ASN A 98 -8.64 -8.00 -4.08
C ASN A 98 -7.28 -7.73 -4.74
N PRO A 99 -6.73 -8.68 -5.53
CA PRO A 99 -5.57 -8.42 -6.38
C PRO A 99 -5.80 -7.21 -7.31
N LEU A 100 -4.89 -6.25 -7.28
CA LEU A 100 -4.92 -5.06 -8.12
C LEU A 100 -3.70 -5.01 -9.02
N TYR A 101 -3.93 -4.82 -10.31
CA TYR A 101 -2.86 -4.69 -11.28
C TYR A 101 -2.58 -3.23 -11.60
N ASP A 102 -1.34 -2.94 -11.99
CA ASP A 102 -0.94 -1.64 -12.55
C ASP A 102 -1.32 -0.46 -11.64
N VAL A 103 -1.06 -0.60 -10.33
CA VAL A 103 -1.31 0.47 -9.37
C VAL A 103 -0.35 1.62 -9.66
N LEU A 104 -0.89 2.72 -10.19
CA LEU A 104 -0.14 3.92 -10.57
C LEU A 104 0.14 4.81 -9.37
N ALA A 105 -0.82 4.93 -8.46
CA ALA A 105 -0.70 5.79 -7.27
C ALA A 105 -1.52 5.28 -6.10
N ILE A 106 -1.17 5.76 -4.91
CA ILE A 106 -1.86 5.47 -3.66
C ILE A 106 -1.89 6.67 -2.72
N ASN A 107 -3.05 6.91 -2.12
CA ASN A 107 -3.20 7.70 -0.91
C ASN A 107 -3.36 6.73 0.28
N PRO A 108 -2.28 6.49 1.04
CA PRO A 108 -2.32 5.51 2.12
C PRO A 108 -3.13 5.96 3.34
N ALA A 109 -3.31 7.28 3.52
CA ALA A 109 -4.13 7.81 4.63
C ALA A 109 -5.63 7.53 4.43
N LYS A 110 -6.08 7.45 3.17
CA LYS A 110 -7.49 7.18 2.82
C LYS A 110 -7.74 5.76 2.32
N GLY A 111 -6.68 4.98 2.09
CA GLY A 111 -6.76 3.66 1.48
C GLY A 111 -7.34 3.74 0.06
N ILE A 112 -6.87 4.70 -0.73
CA ILE A 112 -7.34 4.92 -2.11
C ILE A 112 -6.19 4.63 -3.06
N VAL A 113 -6.47 3.96 -4.18
CA VAL A 113 -5.48 3.69 -5.23
C VAL A 113 -6.03 4.10 -6.60
N VAL A 114 -5.10 4.43 -7.50
CA VAL A 114 -5.36 4.78 -8.89
C VAL A 114 -4.76 3.70 -9.78
N LEU A 115 -5.52 3.24 -10.77
CA LEU A 115 -5.13 2.21 -11.74
C LEU A 115 -5.73 2.55 -13.12
N PRO A 116 -5.15 2.07 -14.22
CA PRO A 116 -5.73 2.22 -15.55
C PRO A 116 -7.02 1.40 -15.69
N ASP A 117 -7.90 1.79 -16.61
CA ASP A 117 -9.04 0.95 -17.03
C ASP A 117 -8.59 -0.06 -18.07
N ARG A 118 -8.65 -1.34 -17.71
CA ARG A 118 -8.23 -2.43 -18.60
C ARG A 118 -9.24 -2.74 -19.71
N LYS A 119 -10.48 -2.24 -19.64
CA LYS A 119 -11.47 -2.45 -20.71
C LYS A 119 -11.20 -1.56 -21.92
N ASP A 120 -10.76 -0.34 -21.66
CA ASP A 120 -10.31 0.59 -22.68
C ASP A 120 -8.80 0.40 -22.86
N LYS A 121 -8.42 -0.48 -23.79
CA LYS A 121 -7.02 -0.76 -24.19
C LYS A 121 -6.28 0.46 -24.77
N THR A 122 -6.80 1.66 -24.57
CA THR A 122 -6.27 2.92 -25.07
C THR A 122 -5.51 3.69 -24.00
N ASP A 123 -5.22 3.07 -22.84
CA ASP A 123 -4.59 3.67 -21.65
C ASP A 123 -5.32 4.90 -21.08
N ASN A 124 -6.42 5.32 -21.70
CA ASN A 124 -6.95 6.67 -21.53
C ASN A 124 -7.89 6.86 -20.33
N THR A 125 -8.23 5.81 -19.59
CA THR A 125 -9.22 5.91 -18.52
C THR A 125 -8.57 5.51 -17.20
N LEU A 126 -8.85 6.27 -16.13
CA LEU A 126 -8.32 5.98 -14.79
C LEU A 126 -9.44 5.59 -13.83
N ASN A 127 -9.22 4.48 -13.11
CA ASN A 127 -10.07 4.02 -12.03
C ASN A 127 -9.47 4.43 -10.69
N ILE A 128 -10.27 5.09 -9.85
CA ILE A 128 -9.94 5.37 -8.45
C ILE A 128 -10.78 4.45 -7.58
N ILE A 129 -10.13 3.61 -6.77
CA ILE A 129 -10.84 2.65 -5.91
C ILE A 129 -10.44 2.84 -4.46
N ARG A 130 -11.37 2.51 -3.55
CA ARG A 130 -11.10 2.43 -2.12
C ARG A 130 -10.89 0.98 -1.70
N LEU A 131 -9.78 0.71 -1.00
CA LEU A 131 -9.28 -0.64 -0.73
C LEU A 131 -10.18 -1.50 0.17
N PHE A 132 -10.83 -0.91 1.20
CA PHE A 132 -11.43 -1.69 2.30
C PHE A 132 -12.89 -1.39 2.62
N ASN A 133 -13.62 -0.64 1.77
CA ASN A 133 -15.07 -0.56 1.95
C ASN A 133 -15.71 -1.83 1.38
N SER A 134 -16.62 -2.47 2.13
CA SER A 134 -17.34 -3.72 1.81
C SER A 134 -18.10 -3.75 0.47
N HIS A 135 -18.12 -2.62 -0.26
CA HIS A 135 -18.72 -2.44 -1.57
C HIS A 135 -17.80 -1.79 -2.60
N GLY A 136 -16.47 -1.80 -2.39
CA GLY A 136 -15.43 -1.42 -3.35
C GLY A 136 -15.89 -0.35 -4.35
N LYS A 137 -16.39 0.79 -3.87
CA LYS A 137 -17.01 1.77 -4.76
C LYS A 137 -15.91 2.34 -5.64
N ILE A 138 -15.96 1.94 -6.91
CA ILE A 138 -15.10 2.44 -7.97
C ILE A 138 -15.57 3.86 -8.26
N ILE A 139 -14.73 4.83 -7.97
CA ILE A 139 -14.87 6.18 -8.48
C ILE A 139 -14.14 6.16 -9.83
N LYS A 140 -14.88 5.95 -10.91
CA LYS A 140 -14.31 5.98 -12.26
C LYS A 140 -14.09 7.43 -12.67
N ILE A 141 -12.88 7.77 -13.11
CA ILE A 141 -12.62 9.00 -13.84
C ILE A 141 -12.57 8.62 -15.31
N GLU A 142 -13.65 8.89 -16.03
CA GLU A 142 -13.67 8.80 -17.49
C GLU A 142 -13.07 10.08 -18.06
N ARG A 143 -11.92 9.95 -18.71
CA ARG A 143 -11.35 11.01 -19.54
C ARG A 143 -10.85 10.39 -20.82
N GLN A 144 -10.85 11.14 -21.91
CA GLN A 144 -10.12 10.75 -23.11
C GLN A 144 -8.82 11.56 -23.09
N PHE A 145 -7.67 10.91 -22.85
CA PHE A 145 -6.39 11.53 -23.12
C PHE A 145 -6.11 11.52 -24.62
N TYR A 146 -5.13 12.32 -25.03
CA TYR A 146 -4.67 12.38 -26.41
C TYR A 146 -4.20 10.99 -26.88
N GLN A 147 -4.46 10.66 -28.14
CA GLN A 147 -4.06 9.38 -28.73
C GLN A 147 -2.52 9.31 -28.80
N GLY A 148 -1.90 8.60 -27.86
CA GLY A 148 -0.44 8.51 -27.72
C GLY A 148 0.11 9.01 -26.38
N ALA A 149 -0.73 9.45 -25.44
CA ALA A 149 -0.28 9.82 -24.11
C ALA A 149 0.21 8.59 -23.32
N ASP A 150 1.49 8.58 -22.92
CA ASP A 150 2.01 7.58 -21.99
C ASP A 150 1.73 8.02 -20.54
N ILE A 151 0.70 7.41 -19.95
CA ILE A 151 0.26 7.70 -18.57
C ILE A 151 1.14 6.96 -17.54
N SER A 152 2.18 6.23 -17.99
CA SER A 152 3.23 5.71 -17.10
C SER A 152 3.99 6.81 -16.35
N ALA A 153 3.86 8.05 -16.79
CA ALA A 153 4.43 9.26 -16.21
C ALA A 153 3.76 9.68 -14.89
N GLU A 154 4.00 8.97 -13.80
CA GLU A 154 3.85 9.51 -12.44
C GLU A 154 2.49 10.17 -12.10
N VAL A 155 1.54 9.34 -11.68
CA VAL A 155 0.35 9.78 -10.94
C VAL A 155 0.71 10.01 -9.47
N LYS A 156 0.36 11.16 -8.91
CA LYS A 156 0.59 11.44 -7.48
C LYS A 156 -0.59 12.13 -6.80
N PHE A 157 -0.79 11.85 -5.52
CA PHE A 157 -1.71 12.63 -4.69
C PHE A 157 -1.02 13.90 -4.20
N LEU A 158 -1.61 15.06 -4.51
CA LEU A 158 -1.20 16.36 -3.95
C LEU A 158 -1.86 16.62 -2.59
N THR A 159 -3.11 16.18 -2.46
CA THR A 159 -3.90 16.26 -1.23
C THR A 159 -4.82 15.04 -1.14
N ASP A 160 -5.64 14.98 -0.10
CA ASP A 160 -6.67 13.95 0.07
C ASP A 160 -7.63 13.81 -1.12
N ASN A 161 -7.87 14.90 -1.85
CA ASN A 161 -8.82 14.95 -2.95
C ASN A 161 -8.24 15.55 -4.23
N LYS A 162 -6.92 15.73 -4.33
CA LYS A 162 -6.29 16.20 -5.57
C LYS A 162 -5.23 15.22 -6.06
N ILE A 163 -5.35 14.81 -7.31
CA ILE A 163 -4.36 13.99 -8.03
C ILE A 163 -3.70 14.86 -9.09
N GLN A 164 -2.39 14.74 -9.23
CA GLN A 164 -1.66 15.25 -10.37
C GLN A 164 -1.32 14.08 -11.29
N LEU A 165 -1.63 14.23 -12.57
CA LEU A 165 -1.10 13.40 -13.65
C LEU A 165 0.02 14.17 -14.32
N ASN A 166 1.18 13.55 -14.45
CA ASN A 166 2.15 13.95 -15.46
C ASN A 166 1.96 12.99 -16.65
N TYR A 167 2.15 13.44 -17.89
CA TYR A 167 2.16 12.53 -19.04
C TYR A 167 2.86 13.16 -20.22
N ASP A 168 3.59 12.33 -20.95
CA ASP A 168 4.24 12.73 -22.18
C ASP A 168 3.18 12.82 -23.28
N ILE A 169 3.17 13.93 -24.01
CA ILE A 169 2.18 14.22 -25.07
C ILE A 169 2.67 13.85 -26.47
N ASP A 170 3.98 13.58 -26.62
CA ASP A 170 4.60 13.15 -27.88
C ASP A 170 5.91 12.37 -27.65
N GLU A 171 6.42 11.77 -28.73
CA GLU A 171 7.69 11.02 -28.75
C GLU A 171 8.93 11.91 -28.54
N GLU A 172 8.76 13.24 -28.53
CA GLU A 172 9.84 14.21 -28.31
C GLU A 172 10.07 14.48 -26.82
N GLY A 173 9.26 13.86 -25.94
CA GLY A 173 9.36 14.00 -24.49
C GLY A 173 8.75 15.29 -23.96
N ASN A 174 7.89 15.95 -24.74
CA ASN A 174 7.10 17.05 -24.20
C ASN A 174 6.12 16.49 -23.17
N SER A 175 6.11 17.07 -21.97
CA SER A 175 5.25 16.61 -20.87
C SER A 175 4.17 17.63 -20.53
N LYS A 176 2.99 17.12 -20.17
CA LYS A 176 1.89 17.90 -19.63
C LYS A 176 1.66 17.52 -18.17
N LYS A 177 1.26 18.53 -17.38
CA LYS A 177 0.83 18.35 -15.99
C LYS A 177 -0.62 18.76 -15.87
N GLU A 178 -1.43 17.88 -15.30
CA GLU A 178 -2.84 18.15 -15.04
C GLU A 178 -3.20 17.80 -13.60
N ILE A 179 -3.99 18.66 -12.96
CA ILE A 179 -4.45 18.46 -11.59
C ILE A 179 -5.95 18.21 -11.63
N PHE A 180 -6.35 17.13 -10.97
CA PHE A 180 -7.73 16.67 -10.88
C PHE A 180 -8.18 16.78 -9.44
N THR A 181 -9.33 17.41 -9.23
CA THR A 181 -10.01 17.39 -7.92
C THR A 181 -11.02 16.24 -7.89
N ILE A 182 -10.77 15.23 -7.06
CA ILE A 182 -11.69 14.13 -6.78
C ILE A 182 -12.84 14.69 -5.94
N LYS A 183 -14.05 14.70 -6.51
CA LYS A 183 -15.27 15.06 -5.79
C LYS A 183 -15.92 13.81 -5.21
N TYR A 184 -15.79 13.63 -3.90
CA TYR A 184 -16.49 12.58 -3.17
C TYR A 184 -17.94 13.01 -2.89
N LYS A 185 -18.86 12.82 -3.83
CA LYS A 185 -20.29 13.06 -3.57
C LYS A 185 -20.93 11.77 -3.10
N ASN A 186 -21.28 11.68 -1.81
CA ASN A 186 -22.09 10.61 -1.19
C ASN A 186 -22.06 9.25 -1.92
N LEU A 187 -20.87 8.66 -2.08
CA LEU A 187 -20.69 7.32 -2.61
C LEU A 187 -21.42 7.02 -3.96
N GLU A 188 -21.78 8.01 -4.76
CA GLU A 188 -22.18 7.81 -6.15
C GLU A 188 -21.19 8.56 -7.05
N PRO A 189 -20.77 7.97 -8.17
CA PRO A 189 -19.84 8.63 -9.07
C PRO A 189 -20.48 9.93 -9.57
N VAL A 190 -19.81 11.06 -9.34
CA VAL A 190 -20.18 12.35 -9.92
C VAL A 190 -18.97 12.91 -10.62
N ASP A 191 -19.22 13.39 -11.83
CA ASP A 191 -18.28 14.01 -12.76
C ASP A 191 -17.11 14.75 -12.13
N VAL A 192 -15.95 14.54 -12.74
CA VAL A 192 -14.73 15.28 -12.47
C VAL A 192 -14.83 16.64 -13.16
N SER A 193 -14.74 17.72 -12.39
CA SER A 193 -14.60 19.07 -12.95
C SER A 193 -13.13 19.45 -13.01
N LEU A 194 -12.74 20.08 -14.12
CA LEU A 194 -11.45 20.78 -14.23
C LEU A 194 -11.49 22.03 -13.32
N ASP A 195 -10.38 22.27 -12.61
CA ASP A 195 -10.11 23.56 -11.96
C ASP A 195 -9.56 24.55 -13.01
#